data_AF-A0A4D6NJR8-F1
#
_entry.id   AF-A0A4D6NJR8-F1
#
_cell.length_a   1.000
_cell.length_b   1.000
_cell.length_c   1.000
_cell.angle_alpha   90.00
_cell.angle_beta   90.00
_cell.angle_gamma   90.00
#
_symmetry.space_group_name_H-M   'P 1'
#
loop_
_entity.id
_entity.type
_entity.pdbx_description
1 polymer ?
#
loop_
_entity_poly.entity_id
_entity_poly.type
_entity_poly.pdbx_seq_one_letter_code
_entity_poly.pdbx_strand_id
1 'polypeptide(L)'
;MIVCSFYAPIYYVFFCNPHIRTFYLTTITVFGVLAIITLLAPSLSSPHLRPFRACLFLSMGFSGVIPAVHALVTNWEHPQVVVALGFELLMAILYGIGAVFYVTRIPERWKPGAFDIAGHSHQIFHVFVLLGALAHTQATLLVMEFRRRSPTCAF
;
A
#
# COMPACT_ATOMS: atom_id res chain seq x y z
N MET A 1 5.81 -2.66 -6.36
CA MET A 1 4.36 -2.44 -6.18
C MET A 1 4.08 -1.30 -5.21
N ILE A 2 4.53 -1.37 -3.94
CA ILE A 2 4.21 -0.38 -2.89
C ILE A 2 4.56 1.06 -3.27
N VAL A 3 5.78 1.33 -3.74
CA VAL A 3 6.19 2.72 -4.08
C VAL A 3 5.29 3.30 -5.17
N CYS A 4 5.08 2.55 -6.26
CA CYS A 4 4.27 3.01 -7.39
C CYS A 4 2.82 3.25 -7.01
N SER A 5 2.25 2.47 -6.08
CA SER A 5 0.85 2.64 -5.65
C SER A 5 0.63 3.95 -4.88
N PHE A 6 1.68 4.52 -4.28
CA PHE A 6 1.57 5.81 -3.58
C PHE A 6 1.50 7.00 -4.54
N TYR A 7 2.04 6.88 -5.76
CA TYR A 7 2.22 8.03 -6.64
C TYR A 7 0.90 8.68 -7.06
N ALA A 8 -0.03 7.91 -7.62
CA ALA A 8 -1.25 8.48 -8.15
C ALA A 8 -2.15 9.10 -7.06
N PRO A 9 -2.52 8.40 -5.97
CA PRO A 9 -3.36 8.98 -4.92
C PRO A 9 -2.77 10.25 -4.31
N ILE A 10 -1.47 10.25 -3.96
CA ILE A 10 -0.80 11.40 -3.36
C ILE A 10 -0.72 12.57 -4.34
N TYR A 11 -0.41 12.29 -5.60
CA TYR A 11 -0.32 13.33 -6.63
C TYR A 11 -1.65 14.05 -6.82
N TYR A 12 -2.75 13.30 -6.91
CA TYR A 12 -4.06 13.86 -7.19
C TYR A 12 -4.70 14.51 -5.95
N VAL A 13 -4.55 13.93 -4.76
CA VAL A 13 -5.15 14.49 -3.53
C VAL A 13 -4.44 15.76 -3.07
N PHE A 14 -3.11 15.83 -3.20
CA PHE A 14 -2.31 17.00 -2.85
C PHE A 14 -1.92 17.85 -4.07
N PHE A 15 -2.71 17.79 -5.15
CA PHE A 15 -2.37 18.48 -6.40
C PHE A 15 -2.16 19.99 -6.23
N CYS A 16 -2.98 20.65 -5.40
CA CYS A 16 -2.87 22.08 -5.09
C CYS A 16 -1.76 22.43 -4.09
N ASN A 17 -1.13 21.45 -3.45
CA ASN A 17 -0.08 21.69 -2.46
C ASN A 17 1.23 21.02 -2.90
N PRO A 18 2.01 21.68 -3.79
CA PRO A 18 3.16 21.07 -4.43
C PRO A 18 4.27 20.69 -3.44
N HIS A 19 4.43 21.45 -2.35
CA HIS A 19 5.43 21.16 -1.31
C HIS A 19 5.09 19.87 -0.55
N ILE A 20 3.85 19.73 -0.07
CA ILE A 20 3.40 18.52 0.64
C ILE A 20 3.43 17.29 -0.27
N ARG A 21 2.95 17.43 -1.51
CA ARG A 21 3.01 16.37 -2.52
C ARG A 21 4.45 15.88 -2.74
N THR A 22 5.37 16.81 -2.98
CA THR A 22 6.78 16.48 -3.24
C THR A 22 7.43 15.82 -2.03
N PHE A 23 7.15 16.31 -0.82
CA PHE A 23 7.64 15.73 0.42
C PHE A 23 7.24 14.25 0.57
N TYR A 24 5.96 13.91 0.37
CA TYR A 24 5.53 12.52 0.48
C TYR A 24 6.07 11.62 -0.64
N LEU A 25 6.06 12.09 -1.89
CA LEU A 25 6.56 11.29 -3.03
C LEU A 25 8.07 11.04 -2.94
N THR A 26 8.85 12.04 -2.48
CA THR A 26 10.28 11.86 -2.23
C THR A 26 10.54 10.89 -1.08
N THR A 27 9.78 10.99 0.01
CA THR A 27 9.90 10.09 1.17
C THR A 27 9.67 8.62 0.78
N ILE A 28 8.58 8.31 0.08
CA ILE A 28 8.30 6.92 -0.33
C ILE A 28 9.31 6.41 -1.36
N THR A 29 9.83 7.29 -2.22
CA THR A 29 10.88 6.96 -3.19
C THR A 29 12.19 6.59 -2.49
N VAL A 30 12.60 7.37 -1.48
CA VAL A 30 13.79 7.07 -0.69
C VAL A 30 13.67 5.73 0.01
N PHE A 31 12.53 5.45 0.66
CA PHE A 31 12.30 4.14 1.26
C PHE A 31 12.34 3.00 0.22
N GLY A 32 11.76 3.22 -0.96
CA GLY A 32 11.81 2.28 -2.08
C GLY A 32 13.23 1.96 -2.53
N VAL A 33 14.07 2.98 -2.70
CA VAL A 33 15.47 2.82 -3.08
C VAL A 33 16.24 2.07 -2.00
N LEU A 34 16.06 2.42 -0.73
CA LEU A 34 16.66 1.69 0.39
C LEU A 34 16.23 0.21 0.40
N ALA A 35 14.96 -0.07 0.14
CA ALA A 35 14.47 -1.44 0.07
C ALA A 35 15.14 -2.23 -1.05
N ILE A 36 15.20 -1.65 -2.25
CA ILE A 36 15.89 -2.24 -3.41
C ILE A 36 17.35 -2.54 -3.06
N ILE A 37 18.07 -1.58 -2.48
CA ILE A 37 19.48 -1.76 -2.07
C ILE A 37 19.61 -2.92 -1.09
N THR A 38 18.76 -3.00 -0.06
CA THR A 38 18.85 -4.07 0.96
C THR A 38 18.50 -5.46 0.43
N LEU A 39 17.71 -5.54 -0.64
CA LEU A 39 17.33 -6.79 -1.28
C LEU A 39 18.38 -7.27 -2.29
N LEU A 40 18.97 -6.34 -3.05
CA LEU A 40 19.86 -6.66 -4.16
C LEU A 40 21.34 -6.69 -3.76
N ALA A 41 21.76 -5.97 -2.71
CA ALA A 41 23.15 -6.00 -2.26
C ALA A 41 23.46 -7.31 -1.51
N PRO A 42 24.44 -8.12 -1.96
CA PRO A 42 24.76 -9.41 -1.34
C PRO A 42 25.16 -9.30 0.14
N SER A 43 25.83 -8.21 0.52
CA SER A 43 26.20 -7.94 1.92
C SER A 43 24.98 -7.63 2.80
N LEU A 44 23.89 -7.11 2.22
CA LEU A 44 22.69 -6.69 2.94
C LEU A 44 21.56 -7.72 2.91
N SER A 45 21.66 -8.75 2.05
CA SER A 45 20.68 -9.84 1.93
C SER A 45 20.87 -10.96 2.98
N SER A 46 21.98 -10.91 3.75
CA SER A 46 22.29 -11.84 4.85
C SER A 46 21.11 -12.07 5.82
N PRO A 47 20.96 -13.28 6.41
CA PRO A 47 19.91 -13.59 7.39
C PRO A 47 19.90 -12.65 8.61
N HIS A 48 21.06 -12.14 9.04
CA HIS A 48 21.16 -11.22 10.18
C HIS A 48 20.44 -9.89 9.95
N LEU A 49 20.29 -9.46 8.69
CA LEU A 49 19.60 -8.22 8.31
C LEU A 49 18.13 -8.43 7.96
N ARG A 50 17.61 -9.66 8.09
CA ARG A 50 16.19 -9.97 7.92
C ARG A 50 15.26 -9.08 8.78
N PRO A 51 15.49 -8.86 10.09
CA PRO A 51 14.62 -7.98 10.88
C PRO A 51 14.68 -6.53 10.39
N PHE A 52 15.85 -6.04 9.98
CA PHE A 52 15.98 -4.69 9.40
C PHE A 52 15.14 -4.53 8.13
N ARG A 53 15.21 -5.50 7.21
CA ARG A 53 14.38 -5.50 5.98
C ARG A 53 12.89 -5.57 6.32
N ALA A 54 12.48 -6.39 7.28
CA ALA A 54 11.09 -6.48 7.72
C ALA A 54 10.59 -5.14 8.28
N CYS A 55 11.36 -4.49 9.14
CA CYS A 55 11.04 -3.15 9.66
C CYS A 55 10.94 -2.12 8.53
N LEU A 56 11.84 -2.16 7.54
CA LEU A 56 11.82 -1.26 6.39
C LEU A 56 10.54 -1.41 5.56
N PHE A 57 10.08 -2.64 5.29
CA PHE A 57 8.81 -2.91 4.61
C PHE A 57 7.59 -2.47 5.41
N LEU A 58 7.59 -2.71 6.73
CA LEU A 58 6.52 -2.25 7.61
C LEU A 58 6.45 -0.72 7.64
N SER A 59 7.60 -0.04 7.81
CA SER A 59 7.68 1.42 7.79
C SER A 59 7.18 2.00 6.47
N MET A 60 7.50 1.39 5.33
CA MET A 60 6.91 1.80 4.05
C MET A 60 5.38 1.70 4.04
N GLY A 61 4.82 0.59 4.49
CA GLY A 61 3.36 0.42 4.57
C GLY A 61 2.70 1.43 5.50
N PHE A 62 3.21 1.55 6.73
CA PHE A 62 2.67 2.47 7.74
C PHE A 62 2.88 3.94 7.39
N SER A 63 3.90 4.27 6.59
CA SER A 63 4.09 5.65 6.11
C SER A 63 2.88 6.19 5.35
N GLY A 64 2.03 5.32 4.77
CA GLY A 64 0.79 5.68 4.10
C GLY A 64 -0.32 6.20 5.01
N VAL A 65 -0.26 5.92 6.32
CA VAL A 65 -1.25 6.41 7.29
C VAL A 65 -1.17 7.93 7.43
N ILE A 66 0.04 8.48 7.42
CA ILE A 66 0.28 9.93 7.57
C ILE A 66 -0.38 10.75 6.43
N PRO A 67 -0.09 10.49 5.13
CA PRO A 67 -0.74 11.20 4.04
C PRO A 67 -2.24 10.89 3.96
N ALA A 68 -2.71 9.71 4.37
CA ALA A 68 -4.13 9.39 4.44
C ALA A 68 -4.88 10.27 5.46
N VAL A 69 -4.34 10.39 6.69
CA VAL A 69 -4.90 11.27 7.72
C VAL A 69 -4.82 12.73 7.30
N HIS A 70 -3.70 13.16 6.73
CA HIS A 70 -3.56 14.53 6.22
C HIS A 70 -4.58 14.81 5.11
N ALA A 71 -4.77 13.88 4.17
CA ALA A 71 -5.77 14.01 3.11
C ALA A 71 -7.20 14.10 3.67
N LEU A 72 -7.51 13.30 4.71
CA LEU A 72 -8.80 13.36 5.40
C LEU A 72 -9.00 14.75 6.03
N VAL A 73 -8.07 15.21 6.85
CA VAL A 73 -8.19 16.50 7.56
C VAL A 73 -8.32 17.66 6.58
N THR A 74 -7.60 17.64 5.46
CA THR A 74 -7.63 18.74 4.48
C THR A 74 -8.85 18.69 3.55
N ASN A 75 -9.42 17.51 3.27
CA ASN A 75 -10.45 17.35 2.23
C ASN A 75 -11.70 16.58 2.73
N TRP A 76 -11.98 16.58 4.03
CA TRP A 76 -13.08 15.82 4.63
C TRP A 76 -14.46 16.21 4.08
N GLU A 77 -14.61 17.46 3.64
CA GLU A 77 -15.82 18.00 3.01
C GLU A 77 -16.15 17.34 1.67
N HIS A 78 -15.19 16.64 1.06
CA HIS A 78 -15.36 15.98 -0.23
C HIS A 78 -15.66 14.48 -0.04
N PRO A 79 -16.90 14.02 -0.30
CA PRO A 79 -17.29 12.64 -0.06
C PRO A 79 -16.42 11.62 -0.81
N GLN A 80 -15.94 11.97 -2.00
CA GLN A 80 -15.06 11.12 -2.80
C GLN A 80 -13.76 10.77 -2.07
N VAL A 81 -13.18 11.73 -1.32
CA VAL A 81 -11.94 11.49 -0.56
C VAL A 81 -12.21 10.59 0.63
N VAL A 82 -13.31 10.82 1.36
CA VAL A 82 -13.70 9.97 2.50
C VAL A 82 -13.96 8.53 2.05
N VAL A 83 -14.70 8.34 0.95
CA VAL A 83 -14.97 7.01 0.40
C VAL A 83 -13.68 6.36 -0.12
N ALA A 84 -12.79 7.12 -0.77
CA ALA A 84 -11.48 6.61 -1.21
C ALA A 84 -10.65 6.10 -0.03
N LEU A 85 -10.61 6.83 1.09
CA LEU A 85 -9.94 6.39 2.30
C LEU A 85 -10.57 5.14 2.93
N GLY A 86 -11.89 4.98 2.81
CA GLY A 86 -12.58 3.73 3.14
C GLY A 86 -12.08 2.54 2.31
N PHE A 87 -11.86 2.73 1.01
CA PHE A 87 -11.26 1.71 0.14
C PHE A 87 -9.78 1.44 0.45
N GLU A 88 -9.01 2.44 0.86
CA GLU A 88 -7.63 2.23 1.34
C GLU A 88 -7.60 1.44 2.65
N LEU A 89 -8.54 1.68 3.56
CA LEU A 89 -8.71 0.87 4.77
C LEU A 89 -9.09 -0.58 4.41
N LEU A 90 -9.99 -0.77 3.45
CA LEU A 90 -10.34 -2.09 2.94
C LEU A 90 -9.12 -2.81 2.34
N MET A 91 -8.31 -2.13 1.54
CA MET A 91 -7.04 -2.66 1.03
C MET A 91 -6.14 -3.13 2.18
N ALA A 92 -5.96 -2.30 3.21
CA ALA A 92 -5.12 -2.64 4.36
C ALA A 92 -5.62 -3.90 5.10
N ILE A 93 -6.93 -4.02 5.30
CA ILE A 93 -7.56 -5.21 5.91
C ILE A 93 -7.34 -6.44 5.04
N LEU A 94 -7.56 -6.34 3.72
CA LEU A 94 -7.38 -7.46 2.78
C LEU A 94 -5.93 -7.95 2.76
N TYR A 95 -4.96 -7.04 2.71
CA TYR A 95 -3.54 -7.38 2.80
C TYR A 95 -3.19 -8.01 4.14
N GLY A 96 -3.75 -7.51 5.24
CA GLY A 96 -3.56 -8.09 6.58
C GLY A 96 -4.08 -9.53 6.65
N ILE A 97 -5.29 -9.79 6.17
CA ILE A 97 -5.88 -11.14 6.13
C ILE A 97 -5.04 -12.07 5.25
N GLY A 98 -4.65 -11.62 4.05
CA GLY A 98 -3.76 -12.39 3.18
C GLY A 98 -2.44 -12.76 3.87
N ALA A 99 -1.82 -11.80 4.57
CA ALA A 99 -0.58 -12.04 5.30
C ALA A 99 -0.75 -13.08 6.41
N VAL A 100 -1.91 -13.10 7.10
CA VAL A 100 -2.23 -14.13 8.10
C VAL A 100 -2.25 -15.52 7.45
N PHE A 101 -2.90 -15.69 6.29
CA PHE A 101 -2.87 -16.97 5.57
C PHE A 101 -1.44 -17.37 5.20
N TYR A 102 -0.69 -16.46 4.58
CA TYR A 102 0.71 -16.69 4.17
C TYR A 102 1.62 -17.13 5.33
N VAL A 103 1.49 -16.49 6.50
CA VAL A 103 2.33 -16.78 7.68
C VAL A 103 1.88 -18.07 8.37
N THR A 104 0.58 -18.29 8.52
CA THR A 104 0.05 -19.44 9.28
C THR A 104 0.13 -20.75 8.51
N ARG A 105 0.24 -20.70 7.18
CA ARG A 105 0.22 -21.85 6.25
C ARG A 105 -1.04 -22.70 6.35
N ILE A 106 -2.18 -22.06 6.62
CA ILE A 106 -3.50 -22.68 6.65
C ILE A 106 -4.11 -22.54 5.24
N PRO A 107 -4.72 -23.59 4.65
CA PRO A 107 -5.14 -24.85 5.27
C PRO A 107 -4.14 -26.03 5.16
N GLU A 108 -3.05 -25.90 4.41
CA GLU A 108 -2.12 -27.01 4.15
C GLU A 108 -1.45 -27.57 5.41
N ARG A 109 -1.32 -26.75 6.46
CA ARG A 109 -0.87 -27.18 7.79
C ARG A 109 -1.83 -28.18 8.45
N TRP A 110 -3.12 -28.12 8.16
CA TRP A 110 -4.12 -29.00 8.76
C TRP A 110 -4.25 -30.33 8.03
N LYS A 111 -4.02 -30.35 6.72
CA LYS A 111 -4.06 -31.58 5.92
C LYS A 111 -2.93 -31.61 4.89
N PRO A 112 -1.72 -32.04 5.32
CA PRO A 112 -0.58 -32.18 4.41
C PRO A 112 -0.92 -33.09 3.22
N GLY A 113 -0.49 -32.73 2.01
CA GLY A 113 -0.75 -33.48 0.78
C GLY A 113 -2.09 -33.18 0.09
N ALA A 114 -3.06 -32.57 0.77
CA ALA A 114 -4.38 -32.30 0.19
C ALA A 114 -4.45 -31.02 -0.65
N PHE A 115 -3.54 -30.07 -0.42
CA PHE A 115 -3.53 -28.74 -1.04
C PHE A 115 -2.28 -28.50 -1.90
N ASP A 116 -1.59 -29.55 -2.33
CA ASP A 116 -0.28 -29.43 -3.01
C ASP A 116 -0.37 -28.74 -4.38
N ILE A 117 -1.53 -28.81 -5.05
CA ILE A 117 -1.76 -28.19 -6.37
C ILE A 117 -2.61 -26.91 -6.23
N ALA A 118 -3.68 -26.93 -5.44
CA ALA A 118 -4.64 -25.85 -5.36
C ALA A 118 -5.17 -25.63 -3.94
N GLY A 119 -5.50 -24.37 -3.62
CA GLY A 119 -6.13 -23.97 -2.36
C GLY A 119 -5.18 -23.85 -1.16
N HIS A 120 -3.86 -23.97 -1.36
CA HIS A 120 -2.89 -23.71 -0.30
C HIS A 120 -2.77 -22.21 0.02
N SER A 121 -2.28 -21.90 1.22
CA SER A 121 -2.22 -20.55 1.78
C SER A 121 -1.61 -19.50 0.86
N HIS A 122 -0.59 -19.87 0.08
CA HIS A 122 0.08 -18.94 -0.85
C HIS A 122 -0.83 -18.52 -2.02
N GLN A 123 -1.65 -19.43 -2.56
CA GLN A 123 -2.65 -19.08 -3.57
C GLN A 123 -3.73 -18.16 -2.96
N ILE A 124 -4.19 -18.49 -1.75
CA ILE A 124 -5.17 -17.67 -1.02
C ILE A 124 -4.59 -16.27 -0.78
N PHE A 125 -3.33 -16.17 -0.35
CA PHE A 125 -2.62 -14.90 -0.18
C PHE A 125 -2.64 -14.06 -1.46
N HIS A 126 -2.31 -14.64 -2.62
CA HIS A 126 -2.36 -13.93 -3.90
C HIS A 126 -3.76 -13.42 -4.25
N VAL A 127 -4.82 -14.18 -3.95
CA VAL A 127 -6.21 -13.72 -4.13
C VAL A 127 -6.48 -12.47 -3.28
N PHE A 128 -6.09 -12.46 -2.01
CA PHE A 128 -6.23 -11.27 -1.15
C PHE A 128 -5.39 -10.09 -1.64
N VAL A 129 -4.17 -10.33 -2.14
CA VAL A 129 -3.34 -9.29 -2.73
C VAL A 129 -4.00 -8.68 -3.98
N LEU A 130 -4.62 -9.50 -4.83
CA LEU A 130 -5.37 -9.03 -5.99
C LEU A 130 -6.59 -8.18 -5.57
N LEU A 131 -7.39 -8.67 -4.61
CA LEU A 131 -8.55 -7.93 -4.10
C LEU A 131 -8.15 -6.59 -3.47
N GLY A 132 -7.05 -6.57 -2.70
CA GLY A 132 -6.52 -5.33 -2.14
C GLY A 132 -6.06 -4.35 -3.22
N ALA A 133 -5.40 -4.83 -4.29
CA ALA A 133 -5.01 -3.99 -5.42
C ALA A 133 -6.23 -3.40 -6.17
N LEU A 134 -7.32 -4.16 -6.29
CA LEU A 134 -8.58 -3.66 -6.86
C LEU A 134 -9.22 -2.59 -5.98
N ALA A 135 -9.26 -2.79 -4.65
CA ALA A 135 -9.74 -1.78 -3.70
C ALA A 135 -8.92 -0.48 -3.80
N HIS A 136 -7.59 -0.60 -3.84
CA HIS A 136 -6.69 0.55 -4.03
C HIS A 136 -6.90 1.26 -5.37
N THR A 137 -7.14 0.50 -6.44
CA THR A 137 -7.46 1.07 -7.76
C THR A 137 -8.75 1.88 -7.69
N GLN A 138 -9.79 1.35 -7.03
CA GLN A 138 -11.04 2.06 -6.82
C GLN A 138 -10.85 3.35 -5.99
N ALA A 139 -10.05 3.30 -4.92
CA ALA A 139 -9.66 4.48 -4.15
C ALA A 139 -8.99 5.55 -5.03
N THR A 140 -8.02 5.12 -5.85
CA THR A 140 -7.29 6.01 -6.76
C THR A 140 -8.23 6.67 -7.77
N LEU A 141 -9.16 5.91 -8.36
CA LEU A 141 -10.15 6.44 -9.31
C LEU A 141 -11.07 7.49 -8.65
N LEU A 142 -11.48 7.28 -7.40
CA LEU A 142 -12.27 8.25 -6.64
C LEU A 142 -11.49 9.54 -6.36
N VAL A 143 -10.21 9.44 -5.99
CA VAL A 143 -9.34 10.61 -5.81
C VAL A 143 -9.12 11.36 -7.13
N MET A 144 -8.96 10.64 -8.24
CA MET A 144 -8.86 11.24 -9.57
C MET A 144 -10.15 11.98 -9.95
N GLU A 145 -11.31 11.39 -9.66
CA GLU A 145 -12.61 12.01 -9.92
C GLU A 145 -12.84 13.26 -9.04
N PHE A 146 -12.47 13.18 -7.76
CA PHE A 146 -12.40 14.34 -6.87
C PHE A 146 -11.58 15.48 -7.50
N ARG A 147 -10.40 15.15 -8.02
CA ARG A 147 -9.51 16.15 -8.61
C ARG A 147 -10.09 16.74 -9.89
N ARG A 148 -10.72 15.93 -10.75
CA ARG A 148 -11.38 16.40 -11.99
C ARG A 148 -12.53 17.36 -11.73
N ARG A 149 -13.29 17.15 -10.66
CA ARG A 149 -14.44 17.99 -10.30
C ARG A 149 -14.07 19.25 -9.51
N SER A 150 -12.86 19.29 -8.95
CA SER A 150 -12.41 20.40 -8.13
C SER A 150 -11.82 21.55 -8.99
N PRO A 151 -12.03 22.83 -8.63
CA PRO A 151 -11.51 23.98 -9.35
C PRO A 151 -9.98 23.97 -9.51
N THR A 152 -9.47 24.62 -10.56
CA THR A 152 -8.02 24.80 -10.76
C THR A 152 -7.39 25.53 -9.58
N CYS A 153 -6.23 25.05 -9.13
CA CYS A 153 -5.48 25.70 -8.06
C CYS A 153 -4.82 26.98 -8.59
N ALA A 154 -4.80 28.04 -7.78
CA ALA A 154 -3.88 29.16 -8.00
C ALA A 154 -2.50 28.74 -7.47
N PHE A 155 -1.47 28.90 -8.29
CA PHE A 155 -0.08 28.57 -7.97
C PHE A 155 0.76 29.84 -7.83
#